data_AF-A0A7M2A3B4-F1
#
_entry.id   AF-A0A7M2A3B4-F1
#
_cell.length_a   1.000
_cell.length_b   1.000
_cell.length_c   1.000
_cell.angle_alpha   90.00
_cell.angle_beta   90.00
_cell.angle_gamma   90.00
#
_symmetry.space_group_name_H-M   'P 1'
#
loop_
_entity.id
_entity.type
_entity.pdbx_description
1 polymer ?
#
loop_
_entity_poly.entity_id
_entity_poly.type
_entity_poly.pdbx_seq_one_letter_code
_entity_poly.pdbx_strand_id
1 'polypeptide(L)' 'MFTKKEPERKSPATNQKYSKAQFAESRQLSRMEKDILAAVLLEQHTYSMEEAQQHIQQFMNGEAQ' A
#
# COMPACT_ATOMS: atom_id res chain seq x y z
N MET A 1 28.29 8.05 23.64
CA MET A 1 27.19 7.13 23.99
C MET A 1 26.14 7.25 22.90
N PHE A 2 26.01 6.25 22.04
CA PHE A 2 25.15 6.27 20.86
C PHE A 2 23.69 6.05 21.27
N THR A 3 22.98 7.11 21.61
CA THR A 3 21.54 7.06 21.81
C THR A 3 20.87 7.01 20.44
N LYS A 4 20.54 5.78 20.04
CA LYS A 4 19.47 5.34 19.13
C LYS A 4 19.03 6.38 18.09
N LYS A 5 19.55 6.20 16.87
CA LYS A 5 19.01 6.76 15.63
C LYS A 5 17.49 6.60 15.60
N GLU A 6 16.80 7.73 15.47
CA GLU A 6 15.50 7.82 14.81
C GLU A 6 15.48 6.91 13.57
N PRO A 7 14.43 6.11 13.35
CA PRO A 7 14.02 5.87 11.99
C PRO A 7 13.28 7.13 11.54
N GLU A 8 14.04 8.12 11.06
CA GLU A 8 13.50 9.12 10.14
C GLU A 8 12.98 8.34 8.91
N ARG A 9 11.74 7.84 8.96
CA ARG A 9 11.03 7.39 7.78
C ARG A 9 10.37 8.59 7.12
N LYS A 10 11.16 9.63 6.83
CA LYS A 10 10.87 10.56 5.75
C LYS A 10 11.49 9.98 4.50
N SER A 11 10.73 9.15 3.81
CA SER A 11 11.07 8.78 2.45
C SER A 11 10.23 9.66 1.52
N PRO A 12 10.85 10.48 0.66
CA PRO A 12 10.11 11.30 -0.29
C PRO A 12 9.28 10.39 -1.19
N ALA A 13 7.99 10.71 -1.29
CA ALA A 13 6.91 9.92 -1.86
C ALA A 13 6.95 9.83 -3.39
N THR A 14 8.08 9.49 -4.02
CA THR A 14 8.18 9.48 -5.48
C THR A 14 8.62 8.15 -6.10
N ASN A 15 8.98 7.12 -5.33
CA ASN A 15 9.20 5.78 -5.91
C ASN A 15 9.15 4.61 -4.92
N GLN A 16 8.40 4.74 -3.83
CA GLN A 16 8.30 3.66 -2.84
C GLN A 16 7.26 2.65 -3.28
N LYS A 17 7.74 1.44 -3.59
CA LYS A 17 6.90 0.27 -3.81
C LYS A 17 6.66 -0.44 -2.48
N TYR A 18 5.41 -0.76 -2.23
CA TYR A 18 4.97 -1.45 -1.04
C TYR A 18 4.41 -2.82 -1.43
N SER A 19 4.68 -3.83 -0.62
CA SER A 19 4.05 -5.14 -0.78
C SER A 19 2.62 -5.12 -0.23
N LYS A 20 1.80 -6.09 -0.62
CA LYS A 20 0.47 -6.32 -0.03
C LYS A 20 0.46 -6.28 1.52
N ALA A 21 1.46 -6.92 2.16
CA ALA A 21 1.60 -6.88 3.62
C ALA A 21 1.82 -5.46 4.17
N GLN A 22 2.66 -4.66 3.50
CA GLN A 22 2.91 -3.27 3.89
C GLN A 22 1.65 -2.41 3.74
N PHE A 23 0.84 -2.62 2.71
CA PHE A 23 -0.46 -1.96 2.57
C PHE A 23 -1.46 -2.38 3.65
N ALA A 24 -1.51 -3.67 3.98
CA ALA A 24 -2.36 -4.18 5.06
C ALA A 24 -1.97 -3.62 6.44
N GLU A 25 -0.67 -3.43 6.69
CA GLU A 25 -0.14 -2.81 7.91
C GLU A 25 -0.18 -1.28 7.89
N SER A 26 -0.28 -0.65 6.71
CA SER A 26 -0.27 0.80 6.57
C SER A 26 -1.50 1.45 7.21
N ARG A 27 -1.30 2.59 7.87
CA ARG A 27 -2.41 3.40 8.43
C ARG A 27 -3.07 4.30 7.38
N GLN A 28 -2.54 4.34 6.17
CA GLN A 28 -3.02 5.21 5.09
C GLN A 28 -4.27 4.68 4.40
N LEU A 29 -4.58 3.40 4.56
CA LEU A 29 -5.69 2.72 3.91
C LEU A 29 -6.75 2.30 4.94
N SER A 30 -8.01 2.40 4.55
CA SER A 30 -9.14 1.91 5.34
C SER A 30 -9.18 0.38 5.35
N ARG A 31 -9.89 -0.19 6.32
CA ARG A 31 -10.02 -1.65 6.42
C ARG A 31 -10.56 -2.30 5.14
N MET A 32 -11.52 -1.66 4.47
CA MET A 32 -12.06 -2.12 3.20
C MET A 32 -11.01 -2.07 2.07
N GLU A 33 -10.29 -0.95 1.94
CA GLU A 33 -9.23 -0.80 0.95
C GLU A 33 -8.12 -1.84 1.14
N LYS A 34 -7.76 -2.14 2.39
CA LYS A 34 -6.80 -3.20 2.74
C LYS A 34 -7.28 -4.59 2.33
N ASP A 35 -8.55 -4.87 2.54
CA ASP A 35 -9.16 -6.15 2.18
C ASP A 35 -9.20 -6.33 0.66
N ILE A 36 -9.57 -5.26 -0.06
CA ILE A 36 -9.54 -5.22 -1.53
C ILE A 36 -8.10 -5.43 -2.02
N LEU A 37 -7.13 -4.66 -1.52
CA LEU A 37 -5.71 -4.84 -1.88
C LEU A 37 -5.20 -6.23 -1.55
N ALA A 38 -5.68 -6.85 -0.47
CA ALA A 38 -5.33 -8.22 -0.15
C ALA A 38 -5.90 -9.23 -1.17
N ALA A 39 -7.04 -8.94 -1.77
CA ALA A 39 -7.64 -9.77 -2.82
C ALA A 39 -7.05 -9.51 -4.22
N VAL A 40 -6.71 -8.27 -4.55
CA VAL A 40 -6.30 -7.88 -5.92
C VAL A 40 -4.78 -7.79 -6.13
N LEU A 41 -4.00 -7.50 -5.07
CA LEU A 41 -2.54 -7.44 -5.20
C LEU A 41 -1.91 -8.82 -5.04
N LEU A 42 -0.91 -9.09 -5.86
CA LEU A 42 -0.09 -10.29 -5.77
C LEU A 42 0.93 -10.17 -4.65
N GLU A 43 1.09 -11.23 -3.85
CA GLU A 43 1.95 -11.23 -2.66
C GLU A 43 3.45 -11.14 -2.99
N GLN A 44 3.86 -11.69 -4.15
CA GLN A 44 5.24 -11.63 -4.64
C GLN A 44 5.56 -10.33 -5.40
N HIS A 45 4.60 -9.42 -5.54
CA HIS A 45 4.79 -8.15 -6.23
C HIS A 45 4.70 -6.97 -5.25
N THR A 46 5.38 -5.90 -5.64
CA THR A 46 5.35 -4.63 -4.93
C THR A 46 4.77 -3.58 -5.85
N TYR A 47 3.86 -2.78 -5.30
CA TYR A 47 3.09 -1.79 -6.03
C TYR A 47 3.33 -0.42 -5.42
N SER A 48 3.37 0.61 -6.25
CA SER A 48 3.38 1.98 -5.74
C SER A 48 2.03 2.32 -5.10
N MET A 49 2.00 3.36 -4.26
CA MET A 49 0.75 3.81 -3.65
C MET A 49 -0.32 4.14 -4.70
N GLU A 50 0.08 4.77 -5.81
CA GLU A 50 -0.80 5.07 -6.95
C GLU A 50 -1.35 3.81 -7.63
N GLU A 51 -0.52 2.78 -7.83
CA GLU A 51 -0.96 1.51 -8.42
C GLU A 51 -1.94 0.79 -7.48
N ALA A 52 -1.66 0.77 -6.18
CA ALA A 52 -2.57 0.19 -5.21
C ALA A 52 -3.94 0.92 -5.22
N GLN A 53 -3.96 2.25 -5.25
CA GLN A 53 -5.19 3.01 -5.38
C GLN A 53 -5.92 2.72 -6.69
N GLN A 54 -5.20 2.60 -7.81
CA GLN A 54 -5.78 2.17 -9.09
C GLN A 54 -6.41 0.77 -8.98
N HIS A 55 -5.74 -0.18 -8.34
CA HIS A 55 -6.29 -1.52 -8.13
C HIS A 55 -7.57 -1.51 -7.28
N ILE A 56 -7.60 -0.73 -6.20
CA ILE A 56 -8.81 -0.55 -5.38
C ILE A 56 -9.94 0.03 -6.23
N GLN A 57 -9.64 1.07 -6.99
CA GLN A 57 -10.62 1.79 -7.79
C GLN A 57 -11.11 0.96 -8.98
N GLN A 58 -10.24 0.19 -9.63
CA GLN A 58 -10.61 -0.78 -10.67
C GLN A 58 -11.45 -1.93 -10.10
N PHE A 59 -11.20 -2.35 -8.86
CA PHE A 59 -12.03 -3.36 -8.21
C PHE A 59 -13.41 -2.81 -7.84
N MET A 60 -13.47 -1.61 -7.25
CA MET A 60 -14.74 -0.96 -6.89
C MET A 60 -15.55 -0.53 -8.13
N ASN A 61 -14.91 0.00 -9.18
CA ASN A 61 -15.58 0.42 -10.40
C ASN A 61 -15.77 -0.74 -11.40
N GLY A 62 -15.02 -1.83 -11.28
CA GLY A 62 -15.15 -3.02 -12.12
C GLY A 62 -16.41 -3.82 -11.84
N GLU A 63 -17.03 -3.63 -10.67
CA GLU A 63 -18.39 -4.11 -10.39
C GLU A 63 -19.50 -3.24 -11.02
N ALA A 64 -19.16 -2.24 -11.84
CA ALA A 64 -20.13 -1.39 -12.52
C ALA A 64 -20.55 -1.90 -13.92
N GLN A 65 -20.41 -3.20 -14.23
CA GLN A 65 -20.93 -3.81 -15.47
C GLN A 65 -22.12 -4.73 -15.25
#